data_AF-A0A3E0QC20-F1
#
_entry.id   AF-A0A3E0QC20-F1
#
_cell.length_a   1.000
_cell.length_b   1.000
_cell.length_c   1.000
_cell.angle_alpha   90.00
_cell.angle_beta   90.00
_cell.angle_gamma   90.00
#
_symmetry.space_group_name_H-M   'P 1'
#
loop_
_entity.id
_entity.type
_entity.pdbx_description
1 polymer ?
#
loop_
_entity_poly.entity_id
_entity_poly.type
_entity_poly.pdbx_seq_one_letter_code
_entity_poly.pdbx_strand_id
1 'polypeptide(L)'
;MGFTSCHSQSQDMQNCAAIKEQASALNKYAQQAISGNVEKKTEALTHFFKSFPNNFKTFYRIYGNDDKSADTCLLKVSNDYMLFTLLPELKKAIPTNEYYKKMIQVGIGGHWEADEVAALQHHLQEIVPENIKLSVDLLKEYEEKQIKSFWRFFYDGPHPDDPEIKKLYGSLYPKISQINPKVSDSMKQAYDQLLAEDDGHGH
;
A
#
# COMPACT_ATOMS: atom_id res chain seq x y z
N MET A 1 18.40 9.82 40.67
CA MET A 1 17.61 10.59 39.70
C MET A 1 18.01 10.15 38.31
N GLY A 2 17.04 9.81 37.47
CA GLY A 2 17.26 9.37 36.09
C GLY A 2 16.03 8.66 35.53
N PHE A 3 14.88 9.33 35.59
CA PHE A 3 13.62 8.89 34.99
C PHE A 3 13.73 9.09 33.47
N THR A 4 13.86 8.01 32.70
CA THR A 4 13.72 8.06 31.23
C THR A 4 13.08 6.81 30.62
N SER A 5 12.29 6.06 31.39
CA SER A 5 11.67 4.81 30.91
C SER A 5 10.14 4.86 30.70
N CYS A 6 9.43 5.87 31.24
CA CYS A 6 7.97 5.94 31.09
C CYS A 6 7.46 6.67 29.83
N HIS A 7 8.29 7.47 29.15
CA HIS A 7 7.83 8.34 28.06
C HIS A 7 7.68 7.61 26.70
N SER A 8 8.51 6.58 26.42
CA SER A 8 8.38 5.75 25.23
C SER A 8 7.19 4.78 25.35
N GLN A 9 7.02 4.16 26.53
CA GLN A 9 5.92 3.21 26.78
C GLN A 9 4.53 3.86 26.67
N SER A 10 4.37 5.13 27.07
CA SER A 10 3.07 5.82 26.97
C SER A 10 2.71 6.23 25.53
N GLN A 11 3.71 6.60 24.71
CA GLN A 11 3.49 6.93 23.29
C GLN A 11 3.18 5.68 22.46
N ASP A 12 3.88 4.58 22.73
CA ASP A 12 3.62 3.31 22.05
C ASP A 12 2.24 2.73 22.43
N MET A 13 1.83 2.81 23.70
CA MET A 13 0.48 2.42 24.14
C MET A 13 -0.64 3.29 23.54
N GLN A 14 -0.46 4.61 23.46
CA GLN A 14 -1.45 5.52 22.83
C GLN A 14 -1.58 5.24 21.33
N ASN A 15 -0.46 4.95 20.65
CA ASN A 15 -0.45 4.58 19.24
C ASN A 15 -1.18 3.26 18.98
N CYS A 16 -1.19 2.33 19.94
CA CYS A 16 -1.88 1.06 19.81
C CYS A 16 -3.40 1.16 19.93
N ALA A 17 -3.92 1.99 20.84
CA ALA A 17 -5.36 2.22 20.98
C ALA A 17 -5.95 2.81 19.69
N ALA A 18 -5.27 3.79 19.09
CA ALA A 18 -5.68 4.41 17.84
C ALA A 18 -5.69 3.41 16.66
N ILE A 19 -4.66 2.57 16.53
CA ILE A 19 -4.64 1.50 15.51
C ILE A 19 -5.79 0.52 15.72
N LYS A 20 -6.10 0.18 16.97
CA LYS A 20 -7.20 -0.73 17.30
C LYS A 20 -8.56 -0.17 16.92
N GLU A 21 -8.78 1.11 17.18
CA GLU A 21 -9.99 1.82 16.77
C GLU A 21 -10.10 1.89 15.25
N GLN A 22 -9.01 2.23 14.57
CA GLN A 22 -8.96 2.31 13.11
C GLN A 22 -9.29 0.96 12.45
N ALA A 23 -8.67 -0.13 12.89
CA ALA A 23 -8.97 -1.47 12.36
C ALA A 23 -10.40 -1.91 12.67
N SER A 24 -10.94 -1.56 13.85
CA SER A 24 -12.33 -1.83 14.21
C SER A 24 -13.29 -1.10 13.28
N ALA A 25 -13.00 0.17 12.96
CA ALA A 25 -13.75 0.94 11.98
C ALA A 25 -13.66 0.30 10.58
N LEU A 26 -12.46 -0.10 10.14
CA LEU A 26 -12.26 -0.78 8.86
C LEU A 26 -13.09 -2.06 8.76
N ASN A 27 -13.03 -2.95 9.76
CA ASN A 27 -13.84 -4.17 9.80
C ASN A 27 -15.34 -3.88 9.70
N LYS A 28 -15.83 -2.93 10.50
CA LYS A 28 -17.24 -2.53 10.50
C LYS A 28 -17.69 -2.06 9.12
N TYR A 29 -16.95 -1.14 8.51
CA TYR A 29 -17.34 -0.55 7.22
C TYR A 29 -17.13 -1.51 6.05
N ALA A 30 -16.13 -2.40 6.13
CA ALA A 30 -15.96 -3.50 5.18
C ALA A 30 -17.17 -4.43 5.18
N GLN A 31 -17.59 -4.91 6.35
CA GLN A 31 -18.76 -5.78 6.48
C GLN A 31 -20.03 -5.11 5.96
N GLN A 32 -20.22 -3.82 6.25
CA GLN A 32 -21.34 -3.04 5.73
C GLN A 32 -21.28 -2.87 4.20
N ALA A 33 -20.10 -2.65 3.62
CA ALA A 33 -19.93 -2.52 2.18
C ALA A 33 -20.19 -3.84 1.44
N ILE A 34 -19.83 -4.98 2.07
CA ILE A 34 -20.01 -6.32 1.49
C ILE A 34 -21.47 -6.80 1.62
N SER A 35 -22.13 -6.55 2.76
CA SER A 35 -23.48 -7.05 3.05
C SER A 35 -24.63 -6.08 2.73
N GLY A 36 -24.33 -4.80 2.50
CA GLY A 36 -25.32 -3.75 2.30
C GLY A 36 -26.00 -3.72 0.94
N ASN A 37 -27.17 -3.08 0.86
CA ASN A 37 -27.77 -2.67 -0.40
C ASN A 37 -27.00 -1.48 -1.02
N VAL A 38 -27.28 -1.13 -2.29
CA VAL A 38 -26.44 -0.19 -3.09
C VAL A 38 -26.16 1.15 -2.38
N GLU A 39 -27.16 1.77 -1.76
CA GLU A 39 -27.01 3.06 -1.08
C GLU A 39 -26.13 2.94 0.18
N LYS A 40 -26.42 1.95 1.04
CA LYS A 40 -25.62 1.67 2.24
C LYS A 40 -24.20 1.26 1.90
N LYS A 41 -23.99 0.60 0.75
CA LYS A 41 -22.67 0.21 0.25
C LYS A 41 -21.81 1.43 -0.07
N THR A 42 -22.36 2.45 -0.74
CA THR A 42 -21.57 3.65 -1.12
C THR A 42 -21.14 4.45 0.11
N GLU A 43 -22.03 4.61 1.09
CA GLU A 43 -21.71 5.24 2.37
C GLU A 43 -20.65 4.44 3.13
N ALA A 44 -20.81 3.12 3.21
CA ALA A 44 -19.84 2.24 3.87
C ALA A 44 -18.46 2.28 3.19
N LEU A 45 -18.39 2.27 1.85
CA LEU A 45 -17.14 2.41 1.10
C LEU A 45 -16.47 3.77 1.38
N THR A 46 -17.25 4.84 1.48
CA THR A 46 -16.73 6.17 1.82
C THR A 46 -16.11 6.19 3.22
N HIS A 47 -16.79 5.61 4.21
CA HIS A 47 -16.26 5.50 5.56
C HIS A 47 -15.05 4.58 5.65
N PHE A 48 -15.07 3.45 4.92
CA PHE A 48 -13.93 2.56 4.80
C PHE A 48 -12.72 3.31 4.22
N PHE A 49 -12.90 4.04 3.11
CA PHE A 49 -11.84 4.83 2.48
C PHE A 49 -11.26 5.88 3.44
N LYS A 50 -12.12 6.59 4.19
CA LYS A 50 -11.68 7.58 5.18
C LYS A 50 -10.85 6.95 6.30
N SER A 51 -11.28 5.78 6.78
CA SER A 51 -10.56 5.01 7.79
C SER A 51 -9.35 4.26 7.24
N PHE A 52 -9.22 4.12 5.93
CA PHE A 52 -8.11 3.41 5.30
C PHE A 52 -6.77 4.10 5.61
N PRO A 53 -5.71 3.33 5.90
CA PRO A 53 -4.39 3.87 6.21
C PRO A 53 -3.93 4.94 5.23
N ASN A 54 -3.15 5.90 5.73
CA ASN A 54 -2.57 6.99 4.94
C ASN A 54 -1.07 6.79 4.67
N ASN A 55 -0.48 5.68 5.12
CA ASN A 55 0.93 5.34 4.90
C ASN A 55 1.13 3.83 5.10
N PHE A 56 2.21 3.29 4.54
CA PHE A 56 2.51 1.87 4.62
C PHE A 56 2.68 1.38 6.06
N LYS A 57 3.35 2.15 6.94
CA LYS A 57 3.58 1.73 8.34
C LYS A 57 2.26 1.45 9.08
N THR A 58 1.28 2.34 8.96
CA THR A 58 -0.06 2.13 9.54
C THR A 58 -0.79 0.98 8.86
N PHE A 59 -0.65 0.85 7.53
CA PHE A 59 -1.23 -0.27 6.78
C PHE A 59 -0.69 -1.62 7.26
N TYR A 60 0.63 -1.74 7.33
CA TYR A 60 1.32 -2.93 7.79
C TYR A 60 0.99 -3.27 9.25
N ARG A 61 0.79 -2.26 10.11
CA ARG A 61 0.31 -2.48 11.49
C ARG A 61 -1.13 -3.01 11.58
N ILE A 62 -1.91 -2.95 10.51
CA ILE A 62 -3.29 -3.45 10.48
C ILE A 62 -3.38 -4.75 9.69
N TYR A 63 -2.57 -4.91 8.64
CA TYR A 63 -2.71 -5.96 7.63
C TYR A 63 -1.46 -6.82 7.43
N GLY A 64 -0.31 -6.44 7.99
CA GLY A 64 0.94 -7.20 7.88
C GLY A 64 0.96 -8.46 8.74
N ASN A 65 1.91 -9.36 8.46
CA ASN A 65 1.96 -10.66 9.12
C ASN A 65 2.68 -10.60 10.49
N ASP A 66 2.19 -11.40 11.44
CA ASP A 66 2.54 -11.32 12.88
C ASP A 66 3.96 -11.82 13.21
N ASP A 67 4.55 -12.70 12.39
CA ASP A 67 5.73 -13.47 12.78
C ASP A 67 7.02 -12.64 12.93
N LYS A 68 7.05 -11.40 12.42
CA LYS A 68 8.25 -10.54 12.43
C LYS A 68 8.08 -9.24 13.22
N SER A 69 6.89 -8.98 13.76
CA SER A 69 6.57 -7.73 14.45
C SER A 69 6.54 -7.94 15.96
N ALA A 70 7.50 -7.36 16.69
CA ALA A 70 7.44 -7.23 18.14
C ALA A 70 6.34 -6.25 18.61
N ASP A 71 5.52 -5.74 17.68
CA ASP A 71 4.54 -4.68 17.88
C ASP A 71 3.17 -5.31 18.17
N THR A 72 2.77 -5.29 19.44
CA THR A 72 1.61 -6.04 20.02
C THR A 72 0.22 -5.55 19.59
N CYS A 73 0.15 -4.80 18.49
CA CYS A 73 -1.02 -4.00 18.11
C CYS A 73 -1.59 -4.34 16.74
N LEU A 74 -1.05 -5.39 16.12
CA LEU A 74 -1.61 -6.02 14.94
C LEU A 74 -2.99 -6.59 15.28
N LEU A 75 -3.98 -6.21 14.47
CA LEU A 75 -5.32 -6.78 14.55
C LEU A 75 -5.57 -7.52 13.25
N LYS A 76 -5.75 -8.83 13.32
CA LYS A 76 -6.27 -9.59 12.18
C LYS A 76 -7.65 -9.05 11.82
N VAL A 77 -7.69 -8.23 10.77
CA VAL A 77 -8.91 -7.88 10.06
C VAL A 77 -9.51 -9.21 9.59
N SER A 78 -10.76 -9.48 9.95
CA SER A 78 -11.27 -10.84 10.17
C SER A 78 -11.58 -11.64 8.90
N ASN A 79 -11.01 -11.27 7.75
CA ASN A 79 -11.27 -11.95 6.49
C ASN A 79 -10.08 -11.79 5.57
N ASP A 80 -9.38 -12.89 5.32
CA ASP A 80 -8.35 -12.95 4.29
C ASP A 80 -8.97 -12.52 2.95
N TYR A 81 -8.23 -11.77 2.14
CA TYR A 81 -8.61 -11.29 0.80
C TYR A 81 -9.70 -10.22 0.76
N MET A 82 -9.95 -9.53 1.88
CA MET A 82 -10.92 -8.45 1.94
C MET A 82 -10.57 -7.32 0.96
N LEU A 83 -9.28 -6.98 0.82
CA LEU A 83 -8.88 -5.87 -0.04
C LEU A 83 -9.02 -6.18 -1.52
N PHE A 84 -8.87 -7.44 -1.96
CA PHE A 84 -9.17 -7.85 -3.34
C PHE A 84 -10.62 -7.55 -3.73
N THR A 85 -11.54 -7.61 -2.76
CA THR A 85 -12.95 -7.26 -2.99
C THR A 85 -13.20 -5.75 -2.89
N LEU A 86 -12.61 -5.08 -1.89
CA LEU A 86 -12.95 -3.69 -1.59
C LEU A 86 -12.22 -2.67 -2.48
N LEU A 87 -10.93 -2.87 -2.80
CA LEU A 87 -10.15 -1.87 -3.55
C LEU A 87 -10.77 -1.55 -4.93
N PRO A 88 -11.20 -2.53 -5.75
CA PRO A 88 -11.88 -2.23 -7.01
C PRO A 88 -13.20 -1.45 -6.82
N GLU A 89 -13.92 -1.68 -5.73
CA GLU A 89 -15.17 -0.99 -5.42
C GLU A 89 -14.92 0.44 -4.92
N LEU A 90 -13.87 0.67 -4.12
CA LEU A 90 -13.46 2.00 -3.68
C LEU A 90 -13.05 2.86 -4.88
N LYS A 91 -12.30 2.31 -5.83
CA LYS A 91 -11.93 3.01 -7.07
C LYS A 91 -13.14 3.54 -7.84
N LYS A 92 -14.26 2.80 -7.82
CA LYS A 92 -15.54 3.21 -8.47
C LYS A 92 -16.29 4.27 -7.67
N ALA A 93 -16.21 4.21 -6.34
CA ALA A 93 -17.00 5.05 -5.44
C ALA A 93 -16.32 6.38 -5.07
N ILE A 94 -14.99 6.45 -5.10
CA ILE A 94 -14.19 7.58 -4.62
C ILE A 94 -13.67 8.41 -5.81
N PRO A 95 -13.64 9.76 -5.72
CA PRO A 95 -13.06 10.60 -6.76
C PRO A 95 -11.65 10.14 -7.16
N THR A 96 -11.41 9.98 -8.47
CA THR A 96 -10.21 9.33 -9.00
C THR A 96 -8.90 9.91 -8.44
N ASN A 97 -8.78 11.23 -8.39
CA ASN A 97 -7.57 11.88 -7.87
C ASN A 97 -7.33 11.59 -6.38
N GLU A 98 -8.38 11.60 -5.57
CA GLU A 98 -8.30 11.30 -4.13
C GLU A 98 -7.91 9.84 -3.90
N TYR A 99 -8.53 8.93 -4.67
CA TYR A 99 -8.24 7.50 -4.61
C TYR A 99 -6.79 7.20 -4.95
N TYR A 100 -6.33 7.64 -6.13
CA TYR A 100 -4.96 7.41 -6.59
C TYR A 100 -3.93 8.01 -5.64
N LYS A 101 -4.18 9.24 -5.15
CA LYS A 101 -3.29 9.89 -4.18
C LYS A 101 -3.12 9.05 -2.92
N LYS A 102 -4.21 8.53 -2.34
CA LYS A 102 -4.13 7.70 -1.15
C LYS A 102 -3.43 6.37 -1.43
N MET A 103 -3.78 5.68 -2.52
CA MET A 103 -3.15 4.38 -2.84
C MET A 103 -1.63 4.51 -3.06
N ILE A 104 -1.20 5.50 -3.84
CA ILE A 104 0.23 5.79 -4.04
C ILE A 104 0.90 6.11 -2.70
N GLN A 105 0.28 6.96 -1.88
CA GLN A 105 0.83 7.33 -0.56
C GLN A 105 0.99 6.12 0.38
N VAL A 106 0.06 5.17 0.35
CA VAL A 106 0.15 3.93 1.13
C VAL A 106 1.24 3.01 0.59
N GLY A 107 1.49 2.97 -0.72
CA GLY A 107 2.58 2.17 -1.30
C GLY A 107 3.99 2.71 -1.05
N ILE A 108 4.14 3.98 -0.68
CA ILE A 108 5.45 4.57 -0.38
C ILE A 108 6.03 3.96 0.90
N GLY A 109 7.25 3.43 0.79
CA GLY A 109 7.94 2.76 1.90
C GLY A 109 7.43 1.34 2.16
N GLY A 110 6.68 0.78 1.20
CA GLY A 110 6.25 -0.61 1.24
C GLY A 110 7.38 -1.60 0.97
N HIS A 111 7.12 -2.84 1.36
CA HIS A 111 7.90 -4.03 1.05
C HIS A 111 6.93 -5.17 0.78
N TRP A 112 7.32 -6.14 -0.05
CA TRP A 112 6.45 -7.25 -0.38
C TRP A 112 6.28 -8.22 0.80
N GLU A 113 5.04 -8.63 1.02
CA GLU A 113 4.64 -9.77 1.84
C GLU A 113 3.36 -10.37 1.27
N ALA A 114 3.00 -11.58 1.72
CA ALA A 114 1.79 -12.27 1.33
C ALA A 114 0.50 -11.54 1.77
N ASP A 115 -0.65 -12.15 1.44
CA ASP A 115 -1.99 -11.75 1.87
C ASP A 115 -2.35 -10.30 1.47
N GLU A 116 -2.75 -9.48 2.43
CA GLU A 116 -3.29 -8.15 2.18
C GLU A 116 -2.23 -7.16 1.68
N VAL A 117 -0.94 -7.39 1.99
CA VAL A 117 0.17 -6.62 1.42
C VAL A 117 0.31 -6.90 -0.07
N ALA A 118 0.25 -8.18 -0.47
CA ALA A 118 0.22 -8.58 -1.88
C ALA A 118 -1.06 -8.07 -2.58
N ALA A 119 -2.21 -8.05 -1.90
CA ALA A 119 -3.45 -7.50 -2.44
C ALA A 119 -3.32 -6.01 -2.79
N LEU A 120 -2.74 -5.21 -1.89
CA LEU A 120 -2.45 -3.80 -2.14
C LEU A 120 -1.48 -3.64 -3.31
N GLN A 121 -0.39 -4.40 -3.34
CA GLN A 121 0.61 -4.32 -4.41
C GLN A 121 0.00 -4.65 -5.76
N HIS A 122 -0.72 -5.77 -5.86
CA HIS A 122 -1.42 -6.19 -7.07
C HIS A 122 -2.35 -5.09 -7.56
N HIS A 123 -3.13 -4.50 -6.64
CA HIS A 123 -4.01 -3.40 -7.01
C HIS A 123 -3.27 -2.15 -7.50
N LEU A 124 -2.11 -1.82 -6.92
CA LEU A 124 -1.24 -0.76 -7.45
C LEU A 124 -0.77 -1.08 -8.88
N GLN A 125 -0.36 -2.31 -9.13
CA GLN A 125 0.06 -2.81 -10.44
C GLN A 125 -1.07 -2.77 -11.48
N GLU A 126 -2.34 -2.81 -11.06
CA GLU A 126 -3.49 -2.58 -11.94
C GLU A 126 -3.72 -1.09 -12.22
N ILE A 127 -3.79 -0.25 -11.17
CA ILE A 127 -4.27 1.13 -11.32
C ILE A 127 -3.24 2.08 -11.94
N VAL A 128 -1.94 1.83 -11.73
CA VAL A 128 -0.88 2.69 -12.26
C VAL A 128 -0.85 2.66 -13.79
N PRO A 129 -0.84 1.49 -14.47
CA PRO A 129 -0.95 1.43 -15.93
C PRO A 129 -2.22 2.05 -16.49
N GLU A 130 -3.36 1.88 -15.82
CA GLU A 130 -4.67 2.37 -16.29
C GLU A 130 -4.74 3.90 -16.36
N ASN A 131 -4.08 4.60 -15.44
CA ASN A 131 -3.99 6.06 -15.47
C ASN A 131 -2.56 6.53 -15.18
N ILE A 132 -1.68 6.20 -16.13
CA ILE A 132 -0.25 6.42 -16.01
C ILE A 132 0.10 7.91 -15.83
N LYS A 133 -0.60 8.81 -16.53
CA LYS A 133 -0.35 10.25 -16.43
C LYS A 133 -0.66 10.76 -15.03
N LEU A 134 -1.82 10.42 -14.47
CA LEU A 134 -2.18 10.81 -13.10
C LEU A 134 -1.21 10.23 -12.08
N SER A 135 -0.84 8.96 -12.23
CA SER A 135 0.09 8.30 -11.31
C SER A 135 1.46 8.97 -11.29
N VAL A 136 1.99 9.31 -12.46
CA VAL A 136 3.25 10.07 -12.59
C VAL A 136 3.12 11.50 -12.08
N ASP A 137 2.00 12.17 -12.37
CA ASP A 137 1.71 13.53 -11.87
C ASP A 137 1.60 13.56 -10.34
N LEU A 138 1.17 12.49 -9.68
CA LEU A 138 1.16 12.37 -8.23
C LEU A 138 2.53 11.98 -7.67
N LEU A 139 3.23 11.04 -8.29
CA LEU A 139 4.55 10.57 -7.83
C LEU A 139 5.62 11.68 -7.87
N LYS A 140 5.59 12.55 -8.89
CA LYS A 140 6.60 13.61 -9.05
C LYS A 140 6.62 14.64 -7.91
N GLU A 141 5.55 14.72 -7.12
CA GLU A 141 5.41 15.63 -5.98
C GLU A 141 6.14 15.13 -4.72
N TYR A 142 6.62 13.87 -4.73
CA TYR A 142 7.35 13.29 -3.61
C TYR A 142 8.87 13.41 -3.78
N GLU A 143 9.60 13.23 -2.69
CA GLU A 143 11.06 13.16 -2.73
C GLU A 143 11.53 11.91 -3.48
N GLU A 144 12.70 11.99 -4.11
CA GLU A 144 13.26 10.88 -4.90
C GLU A 144 13.34 9.57 -4.12
N LYS A 145 13.72 9.63 -2.83
CA LYS A 145 13.77 8.45 -1.96
C LYS A 145 12.39 7.79 -1.80
N GLN A 146 11.32 8.59 -1.71
CA GLN A 146 9.96 8.10 -1.59
C GLN A 146 9.44 7.52 -2.91
N ILE A 147 9.80 8.15 -4.05
CA ILE A 147 9.47 7.62 -5.37
C ILE A 147 10.15 6.26 -5.59
N LYS A 148 11.43 6.14 -5.24
CA LYS A 148 12.17 4.87 -5.31
C LYS A 148 11.56 3.79 -4.42
N SER A 149 11.17 4.13 -3.19
CA SER A 149 10.57 3.15 -2.29
C SER A 149 9.19 2.67 -2.76
N PHE A 150 8.40 3.55 -3.37
CA PHE A 150 7.17 3.14 -4.06
C PHE A 150 7.45 2.15 -5.19
N TRP A 151 8.41 2.45 -6.07
CA TRP A 151 8.74 1.55 -7.19
C TRP A 151 9.37 0.23 -6.74
N ARG A 152 10.16 0.26 -5.67
CA ARG A 152 10.64 -0.97 -5.03
C ARG A 152 9.44 -1.83 -4.66
N PHE A 153 8.54 -1.32 -3.82
CA PHE A 153 7.32 -2.06 -3.47
C PHE A 153 6.51 -2.50 -4.68
N PHE A 154 6.39 -1.67 -5.73
CA PHE A 154 5.61 -1.98 -6.92
C PHE A 154 6.14 -3.19 -7.71
N TYR A 155 7.45 -3.41 -7.74
CA TYR A 155 8.08 -4.51 -8.50
C TYR A 155 8.63 -5.64 -7.63
N ASP A 156 8.61 -5.48 -6.30
CA ASP A 156 9.01 -6.50 -5.34
C ASP A 156 8.13 -7.75 -5.43
N GLY A 157 8.58 -8.87 -4.90
CA GLY A 157 7.86 -10.14 -5.01
C GLY A 157 8.70 -11.33 -4.55
N PRO A 158 8.13 -12.54 -4.57
CA PRO A 158 8.89 -13.74 -4.24
C PRO A 158 10.04 -13.98 -5.24
N HIS A 159 9.88 -13.54 -6.49
CA HIS A 159 10.89 -13.61 -7.55
C HIS A 159 10.86 -12.29 -8.36
N PRO A 160 11.76 -11.34 -8.08
CA PRO A 160 11.83 -10.06 -8.80
C PRO A 160 12.16 -10.20 -10.30
N ASP A 161 12.73 -11.32 -10.71
CA ASP A 161 13.05 -11.66 -12.10
C ASP A 161 11.90 -12.35 -12.87
N ASP A 162 10.71 -12.46 -12.24
CA ASP A 162 9.52 -13.06 -12.83
C ASP A 162 9.20 -12.46 -14.22
N PRO A 163 8.90 -13.29 -15.24
CA PRO A 163 8.62 -12.83 -16.59
C PRO A 163 7.50 -11.80 -16.71
N GLU A 164 6.45 -11.88 -15.89
CA GLU A 164 5.35 -10.91 -15.92
C GLU A 164 5.77 -9.58 -15.29
N ILE A 165 6.58 -9.58 -14.23
CA ILE A 165 7.17 -8.37 -13.64
C ILE A 165 8.09 -7.68 -14.66
N LYS A 166 8.95 -8.45 -15.34
CA LYS A 166 9.83 -7.93 -16.39
C LYS A 166 9.06 -7.33 -17.57
N LYS A 167 7.97 -7.98 -17.97
CA LYS A 167 7.06 -7.49 -19.03
C LYS A 167 6.33 -6.23 -18.60
N LEU A 168 5.85 -6.17 -17.35
CA LEU A 168 5.23 -4.98 -16.77
C LEU A 168 6.20 -3.80 -16.80
N TYR A 169 7.42 -3.99 -16.30
CA TYR A 169 8.50 -2.99 -16.34
C TYR A 169 8.76 -2.51 -17.78
N GLY A 170 8.98 -3.43 -18.72
CA GLY A 170 9.25 -3.12 -20.12
C GLY A 170 8.12 -2.35 -20.81
N SER A 171 6.87 -2.56 -20.38
CA SER A 171 5.71 -1.84 -20.91
C SER A 171 5.50 -0.45 -20.30
N LEU A 172 5.87 -0.27 -19.01
CA LEU A 172 5.64 0.96 -18.27
C LEU A 172 6.79 1.95 -18.42
N TYR A 173 8.04 1.48 -18.33
CA TYR A 173 9.22 2.35 -18.32
C TYR A 173 9.25 3.34 -19.49
N PRO A 174 9.05 2.93 -20.77
CA PRO A 174 9.10 3.86 -21.89
C PRO A 174 8.01 4.93 -21.81
N LYS A 175 6.81 4.56 -21.34
CA LYS A 175 5.67 5.49 -21.21
C LYS A 175 5.91 6.50 -20.08
N ILE A 176 6.41 6.06 -18.93
CA ILE A 176 6.73 6.94 -17.80
C ILE A 176 7.88 7.87 -18.18
N SER A 177 8.90 7.37 -18.87
CA SER A 177 10.05 8.17 -19.31
C SER A 177 9.66 9.33 -20.23
N GLN A 178 8.65 9.12 -21.09
CA GLN A 178 8.08 10.18 -21.92
C GLN A 178 7.32 11.25 -21.12
N ILE A 179 6.68 10.87 -20.00
CA ILE A 179 5.88 11.79 -19.18
C ILE A 179 6.77 12.57 -18.20
N ASN A 180 7.67 11.86 -17.51
CA ASN A 180 8.56 12.43 -16.51
C ASN A 180 9.85 11.59 -16.35
N PRO A 181 10.97 12.03 -16.95
CA PRO A 181 12.25 11.31 -16.87
C PRO A 181 12.74 11.06 -15.43
N LYS A 182 12.54 12.02 -14.51
CA LYS A 182 12.98 11.86 -13.11
C LYS A 182 12.23 10.73 -12.40
N VAL A 183 10.93 10.59 -12.66
CA VAL A 183 10.12 9.50 -12.11
C VAL A 183 10.54 8.16 -12.73
N SER A 184 10.80 8.11 -14.05
CA SER A 184 11.29 6.88 -14.69
C SER A 184 12.70 6.48 -14.22
N ASP A 185 13.59 7.45 -13.98
CA ASP A 185 14.94 7.17 -13.48
C ASP A 185 14.88 6.58 -12.07
N SER A 186 13.98 7.09 -11.23
CA SER A 186 13.72 6.52 -9.90
C SER A 186 13.15 5.11 -10.00
N MET A 187 12.24 4.86 -10.95
CA MET A 187 11.69 3.54 -11.24
C MET A 187 12.78 2.54 -11.67
N LYS A 188 13.62 2.92 -12.62
CA LYS A 188 14.72 2.10 -13.12
C LYS A 188 15.70 1.76 -12.00
N GLN A 189 16.11 2.74 -11.21
CA GLN A 189 17.04 2.52 -10.10
C GLN A 189 16.47 1.54 -9.06
N ALA A 190 15.19 1.66 -8.71
CA ALA A 190 14.54 0.74 -7.78
C ALA A 190 14.45 -0.68 -8.35
N TYR A 191 14.10 -0.83 -9.62
CA TYR A 191 14.01 -2.13 -10.28
C TYR A 191 15.37 -2.80 -10.46
N ASP A 192 16.38 -2.07 -10.92
CA ASP A 192 17.76 -2.58 -11.05
C ASP A 192 18.33 -3.01 -9.69
N GLN A 193 18.02 -2.26 -8.63
CA GLN A 193 18.44 -2.61 -7.28
C GLN A 193 17.78 -3.91 -6.80
N LEU A 194 16.48 -4.10 -7.04
CA LEU A 194 15.79 -5.35 -6.71
C LEU A 194 16.42 -6.55 -7.42
N LEU A 195 16.70 -6.43 -8.71
CA LEU A 195 17.33 -7.50 -9.49
C LEU A 195 18.77 -7.82 -9.03
N ALA A 196 19.48 -6.85 -8.46
CA ALA A 196 20.83 -7.06 -7.93
C ALA A 196 20.83 -7.69 -6.53
N GLU A 197 19.73 -7.57 -5.79
CA GLU A 197 19.55 -8.16 -4.46
C GLU A 197 18.99 -9.59 -4.52
N ASP A 198 18.44 -10.01 -5.65
CA ASP A 198 17.94 -11.37 -5.88
C ASP A 198 19.10 -12.37 -5.93
N ASP A 199 19.12 -13.29 -4.97
CA ASP A 199 20.10 -14.38 -4.86
C ASP A 199 19.60 -15.70 -5.45
N GLY A 200 18.43 -15.70 -6.11
CA GLY A 200 17.81 -16.87 -6.72
C GLY A 200 17.05 -17.77 -5.74
N HIS A 201 16.91 -17.37 -4.47
CA HIS A 201 16.16 -18.12 -3.45
C HIS A 201 14.85 -17.47 -3.01
N GLY A 202 14.50 -16.30 -3.55
CA GLY A 202 13.35 -15.53 -3.11
C GLY A 202 13.50 -14.99 -1.69
N HIS A 203 12.72 -13.97 -1.34
CA HIS A 203 12.78 -13.29 -0.05
C HIS A 203 12.12 -14.06 1.11
#